data_AF-A0A1G1BLV4-F1
#
_entry.id   AF-A0A1G1BLV4-F1
#
_cell.length_a   1.000
_cell.length_b   1.000
_cell.length_c   1.000
_cell.angle_alpha   90.00
_cell.angle_beta   90.00
_cell.angle_gamma   90.00
#
_symmetry.space_group_name_H-M   'P 1'
#
loop_
_entity.id
_entity.type
_entity.pdbx_description
1 polymer ?
#
loop_
_entity_poly.entity_id
_entity_poly.type
_entity_poly.pdbx_seq_one_letter_code
_entity_poly.pdbx_strand_id
1 'polypeptide(L)'
;MIKEKAHSKISQLKSIIEKSGLNASSIVHKEYNYEFDAIQEGKRIKVLLYFGKKGLKLIVQGDQKSSMYNLVNSLVSEQPTLALNEQKVDEPAAYIGTDEAGKGDIFGPLVIAAVYVNEETKDELYRIGVRDSKDLSDTQIDILAVKIKKICKNHFSLVEFKPELYNHTYERYKNLNKLLSFGHSKAIRNLLDDIDAITVISDKFGNRGLEIHSDKAFSHVEFIDTEKAERFVGVAAASILARNCFNQWFYKHEELGVLFPKGASEKAQSFLKMFVKQNDPAQLKHFTKLHFKTIKQYLQ
;
A
#
# COMPACT_ATOMS: atom_id res chain seq x y z
N MET A 1 -20.37 17.68 -17.05
CA MET A 1 -19.05 17.03 -17.25
C MET A 1 -18.75 15.88 -16.26
N ILE A 2 -18.46 16.11 -14.96
CA ILE A 2 -18.05 14.99 -14.07
C ILE A 2 -19.18 13.98 -13.78
N LYS A 3 -20.43 14.46 -13.64
CA LYS A 3 -21.61 13.60 -13.45
C LYS A 3 -21.90 12.73 -14.67
N GLU A 4 -21.81 13.28 -15.88
CA GLU A 4 -21.99 12.51 -17.13
C GLU A 4 -20.89 11.46 -17.31
N LYS A 5 -19.63 11.80 -17.00
CA LYS A 5 -18.52 10.85 -16.96
C LYS A 5 -18.78 9.72 -15.96
N ALA A 6 -19.24 10.07 -14.75
CA ALA A 6 -19.60 9.08 -13.74
C ALA A 6 -20.74 8.17 -14.20
N HIS A 7 -21.77 8.74 -14.83
CA HIS A 7 -22.90 7.97 -15.35
C HIS A 7 -22.49 6.99 -16.46
N SER A 8 -21.66 7.44 -17.40
CA SER A 8 -21.10 6.58 -18.45
C SER A 8 -20.28 5.43 -17.86
N LYS A 9 -19.42 5.75 -16.88
CA LYS A 9 -18.54 4.77 -16.22
C LYS A 9 -19.34 3.72 -15.43
N ILE A 10 -20.31 4.13 -14.62
CA ILE A 10 -21.10 3.17 -13.86
C ILE A 10 -22.00 2.30 -14.76
N SER A 11 -22.42 2.83 -15.91
CA SER A 11 -23.16 2.06 -16.93
C SER A 11 -22.30 0.99 -17.60
N GLN A 12 -21.04 1.31 -17.91
CA GLN A 12 -20.09 0.31 -18.42
C GLN A 12 -19.82 -0.79 -17.39
N LEU A 13 -19.59 -0.43 -16.13
CA LEU A 13 -19.39 -1.39 -15.04
C LEU A 13 -20.59 -2.31 -14.87
N LYS A 14 -21.81 -1.76 -14.93
CA LYS A 14 -23.06 -2.54 -14.91
C LYS A 14 -23.07 -3.57 -16.04
N SER A 15 -22.77 -3.15 -17.28
CA SER A 15 -22.74 -4.06 -18.43
C SER A 15 -21.70 -5.19 -18.29
N ILE A 16 -20.54 -4.90 -17.72
CA ILE A 16 -19.48 -5.90 -17.49
C ILE A 16 -19.92 -6.94 -16.46
N ILE A 17 -20.53 -6.48 -15.37
CA ILE A 17 -21.09 -7.35 -14.32
C ILE A 17 -22.20 -8.23 -14.91
N GLU A 18 -23.09 -7.67 -15.74
CA GLU A 18 -24.14 -8.45 -16.42
C GLU A 18 -23.56 -9.51 -17.36
N LYS A 19 -22.51 -9.19 -18.12
CA LYS A 19 -21.79 -10.14 -18.98
C LYS A 19 -21.11 -11.27 -18.22
N SER A 20 -20.79 -11.07 -16.94
CA SER A 20 -20.22 -12.12 -16.08
C SER A 20 -21.25 -13.12 -15.55
N GLY A 21 -22.53 -12.95 -15.88
CA GLY A 21 -23.62 -13.82 -15.44
C GLY A 21 -24.30 -13.38 -14.13
N LEU A 22 -23.94 -12.21 -13.60
CA LEU A 22 -24.60 -11.60 -12.44
C LEU A 22 -25.77 -10.73 -12.90
N ASN A 23 -26.84 -10.66 -12.12
CA ASN A 23 -27.89 -9.67 -12.36
C ASN A 23 -27.46 -8.31 -11.79
N ALA A 24 -27.93 -7.20 -12.36
CA ALA A 24 -27.67 -5.87 -11.82
C ALA A 24 -28.97 -5.04 -11.73
N SER A 25 -29.15 -4.31 -10.62
CA SER A 25 -30.27 -3.39 -10.47
C SER A 25 -30.15 -2.19 -11.43
N SER A 26 -31.22 -1.40 -11.53
CA SER A 26 -31.13 -0.08 -12.15
C SER A 26 -30.12 0.81 -11.43
N ILE A 27 -29.50 1.72 -12.18
CA ILE A 27 -28.58 2.72 -11.63
C ILE A 27 -29.41 3.80 -10.95
N VAL A 28 -29.15 4.02 -9.67
CA VAL A 28 -29.75 5.06 -8.85
C VAL A 28 -28.79 6.24 -8.78
N HIS A 29 -29.31 7.46 -9.00
CA HIS A 29 -28.57 8.70 -8.82
C HIS A 29 -28.87 9.28 -7.43
N LYS A 30 -27.82 9.53 -6.64
CA LYS A 30 -27.86 10.24 -5.37
C LYS A 30 -27.08 11.55 -5.47
N GLU A 31 -27.13 12.35 -4.40
CA GLU A 31 -26.53 13.68 -4.33
C GLU A 31 -25.04 13.69 -4.75
N TYR A 32 -24.28 12.68 -4.33
CA TYR A 32 -22.83 12.59 -4.54
C TYR A 32 -22.34 11.32 -5.24
N ASN A 33 -23.24 10.42 -5.63
CA ASN A 33 -22.85 9.16 -6.25
C ASN A 33 -23.92 8.60 -7.19
N TYR A 34 -23.48 7.75 -8.11
CA TYR A 34 -24.35 6.75 -8.72
C TYR A 34 -24.15 5.41 -8.01
N GLU A 35 -25.17 4.57 -7.96
CA GLU A 35 -25.06 3.23 -7.39
C GLU A 35 -25.98 2.21 -8.08
N PHE A 36 -25.59 0.94 -8.05
CA PHE A 36 -26.46 -0.19 -8.34
C PHE A 36 -26.05 -1.40 -7.50
N ASP A 37 -26.92 -2.40 -7.41
CA ASP A 37 -26.65 -3.66 -6.73
C ASP A 37 -26.39 -4.76 -7.77
N ALA A 38 -25.24 -5.44 -7.67
CA ALA A 38 -25.03 -6.73 -8.32
C ALA A 38 -25.72 -7.82 -7.46
N ILE A 39 -26.43 -8.75 -8.10
CA ILE A 39 -27.34 -9.69 -7.47
C ILE A 39 -27.13 -11.10 -8.01
N GLN A 40 -26.98 -12.07 -7.11
CA GLN A 40 -26.94 -13.50 -7.43
C GLN A 40 -27.52 -14.29 -6.27
N GLU A 41 -28.48 -15.18 -6.53
CA GLU A 41 -29.06 -16.10 -5.52
C GLU A 41 -29.50 -15.38 -4.21
N GLY A 42 -30.11 -14.21 -4.34
CA GLY A 42 -30.58 -13.41 -3.20
C GLY A 42 -29.49 -12.60 -2.47
N LYS A 43 -28.21 -12.84 -2.75
CA LYS A 43 -27.08 -12.03 -2.25
C LYS A 43 -26.93 -10.77 -3.08
N ARG A 44 -26.48 -9.70 -2.43
CA ARG A 44 -26.32 -8.37 -3.04
C ARG A 44 -24.97 -7.78 -2.71
N ILE A 45 -24.29 -7.27 -3.73
CA ILE A 45 -23.06 -6.50 -3.61
C ILE A 45 -23.33 -5.13 -4.22
N LYS A 46 -23.15 -4.06 -3.44
CA LYS A 46 -23.42 -2.70 -3.87
C LYS A 46 -22.19 -2.10 -4.53
N VAL A 47 -22.37 -1.51 -5.71
CA VAL A 47 -21.33 -0.80 -6.45
C VAL A 47 -21.68 0.69 -6.44
N LEU A 48 -20.82 1.51 -5.84
CA LEU A 48 -21.03 2.96 -5.68
C LEU A 48 -19.93 3.73 -6.40
N LEU A 49 -20.30 4.66 -7.28
CA LEU A 49 -19.37 5.58 -7.91
C LEU A 49 -19.65 7.00 -7.44
N TYR A 50 -18.87 7.46 -6.47
CA TYR A 50 -18.89 8.83 -5.98
C TYR A 50 -18.27 9.78 -7.01
N PHE A 51 -18.81 10.99 -7.10
CA PHE A 51 -18.27 12.08 -7.91
C PHE A 51 -18.19 13.36 -7.06
N GLY A 52 -17.08 14.07 -7.14
CA GLY A 52 -16.91 15.31 -6.40
C GLY A 52 -15.67 16.10 -6.81
N LYS A 53 -15.29 17.10 -6.00
CA LYS A 53 -14.12 17.97 -6.27
C LYS A 53 -12.79 17.19 -6.39
N LYS A 54 -12.72 16.01 -5.75
CA LYS A 54 -11.56 15.11 -5.77
C LYS A 54 -11.61 14.07 -6.91
N GLY A 55 -12.56 14.18 -7.82
CA GLY A 55 -12.74 13.22 -8.91
C GLY A 55 -13.76 12.12 -8.63
N LEU A 56 -13.63 11.00 -9.33
CA LEU A 56 -14.46 9.81 -9.24
C LEU A 56 -13.86 8.80 -8.26
N LYS A 57 -14.65 8.34 -7.27
CA LYS A 57 -14.24 7.26 -6.35
C LYS A 57 -15.21 6.08 -6.44
N LEU A 58 -14.70 4.91 -6.83
CA LEU A 58 -15.47 3.68 -6.93
C LEU A 58 -15.31 2.85 -5.65
N ILE A 59 -16.42 2.40 -5.09
CA ILE A 59 -16.49 1.61 -3.85
C ILE A 59 -17.37 0.40 -4.09
N VAL A 60 -16.91 -0.78 -3.68
CA VAL A 60 -17.69 -2.02 -3.67
C VAL A 60 -17.98 -2.38 -2.22
N GLN A 61 -19.25 -2.48 -1.85
CA GLN A 61 -19.72 -2.81 -0.50
C GLN A 61 -20.48 -4.13 -0.48
N GLY A 62 -20.21 -4.96 0.53
CA GLY A 62 -20.86 -6.25 0.72
C GLY A 62 -20.03 -7.16 1.63
N ASP A 63 -20.42 -8.43 1.71
CA ASP A 63 -19.66 -9.44 2.47
C ASP A 63 -18.35 -9.76 1.74
N GLN A 64 -17.24 -9.23 2.28
CA GLN A 64 -15.89 -9.38 1.72
C GLN A 64 -15.38 -10.82 1.71
N LYS A 65 -16.00 -11.72 2.47
CA LYS A 65 -15.64 -13.15 2.47
C LYS A 65 -16.35 -13.93 1.37
N SER A 66 -17.32 -13.32 0.70
CA SER A 66 -18.10 -14.00 -0.33
C SER A 66 -17.37 -14.09 -1.66
N SER A 67 -17.51 -15.23 -2.35
CA SER A 67 -17.03 -15.42 -3.72
C SER A 67 -17.59 -14.37 -4.69
N MET A 68 -18.85 -13.98 -4.48
CA MET A 68 -19.51 -12.93 -5.25
C MET A 68 -18.84 -11.56 -5.07
N TYR A 69 -18.47 -11.18 -3.84
CA TYR A 69 -17.71 -9.95 -3.61
C TYR A 69 -16.36 -9.98 -4.33
N ASN A 70 -15.64 -11.09 -4.24
CA ASN A 70 -14.35 -11.25 -4.91
C ASN A 70 -14.48 -11.16 -6.43
N LEU A 71 -15.50 -11.78 -7.03
CA LEU A 71 -15.78 -11.70 -8.46
C LEU A 71 -16.10 -10.26 -8.89
N VAL A 72 -17.04 -9.59 -8.22
CA VAL A 72 -17.43 -8.20 -8.52
C VAL A 72 -16.22 -7.28 -8.35
N ASN A 73 -15.45 -7.45 -7.28
CA ASN A 73 -14.26 -6.65 -7.03
C ASN A 73 -13.15 -6.90 -8.06
N SER A 74 -12.99 -8.13 -8.56
CA SER A 74 -12.05 -8.45 -9.65
C SER A 74 -12.46 -7.79 -10.95
N LEU A 75 -13.73 -7.95 -11.36
CA LEU A 75 -14.27 -7.34 -12.59
C LEU A 75 -14.15 -5.82 -12.58
N VAL A 76 -14.38 -5.20 -11.42
CA VAL A 76 -14.20 -3.77 -11.23
C VAL A 76 -12.72 -3.37 -11.30
N SER A 77 -11.83 -4.16 -10.69
CA SER A 77 -10.39 -3.89 -10.64
C SER A 77 -9.68 -4.15 -11.97
N GLU A 78 -10.22 -5.05 -12.80
CA GLU A 78 -9.73 -5.41 -14.14
C GLU A 78 -10.17 -4.43 -15.24
N GLN A 79 -10.84 -3.33 -14.88
CA GLN A 79 -11.18 -2.23 -15.80
C GLN A 79 -10.40 -0.92 -15.52
N PRO A 80 -9.05 -0.97 -15.53
CA PRO A 80 -8.20 0.21 -15.35
C PRO A 80 -8.32 1.20 -16.53
N THR A 81 -8.70 0.73 -17.73
CA THR A 81 -8.97 1.58 -18.90
C THR A 81 -10.14 2.56 -18.68
N LEU A 82 -11.08 2.25 -17.78
CA LEU A 82 -12.18 3.14 -17.39
C LEU A 82 -11.78 4.10 -16.25
N ALA A 83 -10.56 3.99 -15.73
CA ALA A 83 -9.92 4.91 -14.78
C ALA A 83 -8.89 5.84 -15.45
N LEU A 84 -8.71 5.78 -16.77
CA LEU A 84 -7.72 6.56 -17.53
C LEU A 84 -8.05 8.05 -17.72
N ASN A 85 -8.71 8.69 -16.76
CA ASN A 85 -8.78 10.14 -16.73
C ASN A 85 -9.21 10.59 -15.35
N GLU A 86 -8.26 10.71 -14.43
CA GLU A 86 -8.23 11.85 -13.51
C GLU A 86 -6.84 11.97 -12.88
N GLN A 87 -6.12 12.99 -13.36
CA GLN A 87 -4.78 13.45 -12.96
C GLN A 87 -3.64 12.49 -13.32
N LYS A 88 -3.21 12.50 -14.59
CA LYS A 88 -1.78 12.27 -14.87
C LYS A 88 -1.06 13.39 -14.11
N VAL A 89 -0.52 13.06 -12.95
CA VAL A 89 0.37 13.96 -12.22
C VAL A 89 1.52 14.27 -13.18
N ASP A 90 1.97 15.50 -13.22
CA ASP A 90 3.19 15.81 -13.94
C ASP A 90 4.34 15.18 -13.15
N GLU A 91 4.82 14.03 -13.63
CA GLU A 91 5.86 13.24 -12.98
C GLU A 91 7.12 13.23 -13.87
N PRO A 92 8.33 13.24 -13.28
CA PRO A 92 9.58 13.13 -14.04
C PRO A 92 9.58 11.92 -14.99
N ALA A 93 10.26 12.04 -16.14
CA ALA A 93 10.30 10.99 -17.17
C ALA A 93 10.71 9.62 -16.59
N ALA A 94 11.73 9.62 -15.74
CA ALA A 94 12.13 8.48 -14.92
C ALA A 94 12.55 8.95 -13.52
N TYR A 95 12.23 8.15 -12.49
CA TYR A 95 12.61 8.44 -11.11
C TYR A 95 12.50 7.19 -10.24
N ILE A 96 13.10 7.23 -9.04
CA ILE A 96 12.88 6.24 -7.98
C ILE A 96 11.83 6.78 -7.01
N GLY A 97 10.75 6.06 -6.79
CA GLY A 97 9.82 6.31 -5.69
C GLY A 97 10.11 5.42 -4.49
N THR A 98 9.97 5.94 -3.26
CA THR A 98 10.15 5.14 -2.04
C THR A 98 9.04 5.38 -1.01
N ASP A 99 8.64 4.33 -0.30
CA ASP A 99 7.62 4.37 0.77
C ASP A 99 7.83 3.20 1.76
N GLU A 100 7.17 3.26 2.92
CA GLU A 100 7.26 2.27 3.98
C GLU A 100 5.92 1.65 4.43
N ALA A 101 5.99 0.46 5.04
CA ALA A 101 4.88 -0.19 5.71
C ALA A 101 5.30 -0.76 7.08
N GLY A 102 4.38 -0.74 8.04
CA GLY A 102 4.59 -1.36 9.36
C GLY A 102 5.15 -0.43 10.43
N LYS A 103 5.38 0.86 10.13
CA LYS A 103 5.91 1.87 11.07
C LYS A 103 5.10 1.98 12.37
N GLY A 104 3.77 1.91 12.28
CA GLY A 104 2.84 2.08 13.41
C GLY A 104 2.34 0.78 14.03
N ASP A 105 2.78 -0.37 13.53
CA ASP A 105 2.27 -1.68 13.94
C ASP A 105 3.06 -2.22 15.13
N ILE A 106 2.36 -2.65 16.18
CA ILE A 106 2.95 -3.25 17.39
C ILE A 106 3.75 -4.50 17.02
N PHE A 107 3.11 -5.35 16.21
CA PHE A 107 3.66 -6.62 15.74
C PHE A 107 4.22 -6.48 14.32
N GLY A 108 5.17 -7.34 14.01
CA GLY A 108 5.70 -7.49 12.66
C GLY A 108 6.78 -6.47 12.28
N PRO A 109 7.28 -6.58 11.04
CA PRO A 109 8.43 -5.84 10.58
C PRO A 109 8.11 -4.35 10.35
N LEU A 110 9.16 -3.59 10.10
CA LEU A 110 9.10 -2.37 9.30
C LEU A 110 9.70 -2.73 7.93
N VAL A 111 8.99 -2.41 6.86
CA VAL A 111 9.45 -2.68 5.49
C VAL A 111 9.53 -1.37 4.73
N ILE A 112 10.65 -1.13 4.07
CA ILE A 112 10.80 -0.02 3.13
C ILE A 112 10.97 -0.60 1.74
N ALA A 113 10.34 0.02 0.76
CA ALA A 113 10.53 -0.30 -0.64
C ALA A 113 11.02 0.92 -1.42
N ALA A 114 11.76 0.66 -2.49
CA ALA A 114 12.04 1.63 -3.53
C ALA A 114 11.73 1.00 -4.89
N VAL A 115 11.18 1.76 -5.83
CA VAL A 115 10.84 1.31 -7.18
C VAL A 115 11.30 2.37 -8.17
N TYR A 116 12.13 1.97 -9.13
CA TYR A 116 12.45 2.81 -10.28
C TYR A 116 11.38 2.64 -11.37
N VAL A 117 10.96 3.77 -11.93
CA VAL A 117 10.00 3.84 -13.03
C VAL A 117 10.53 4.75 -14.13
N ASN A 118 10.14 4.44 -15.36
CA ASN A 118 10.32 5.21 -16.58
C ASN A 118 8.97 5.37 -17.29
N GLU A 119 8.89 6.08 -18.42
CA GLU A 119 7.61 6.33 -19.10
C GLU A 119 6.79 5.06 -19.40
N GLU A 120 7.44 4.01 -19.91
CA GLU A 120 6.81 2.73 -20.24
C GLU A 120 6.25 2.05 -18.98
N THR A 121 7.09 1.85 -17.97
CA THR A 121 6.68 1.18 -16.72
C THR A 121 5.64 2.00 -15.96
N LYS A 122 5.71 3.34 -15.97
CA LYS A 122 4.65 4.20 -15.40
C LYS A 122 3.31 3.92 -16.05
N ASP A 123 3.25 3.94 -17.38
CA ASP A 123 2.02 3.68 -18.12
C ASP A 123 1.48 2.27 -17.86
N GLU A 124 2.33 1.24 -17.76
CA GLU A 124 1.91 -0.11 -17.38
C GLU A 124 1.37 -0.19 -15.94
N LEU A 125 2.04 0.48 -14.99
CA LEU A 125 1.63 0.52 -13.58
C LEU A 125 0.27 1.20 -13.42
N TYR A 126 0.04 2.33 -14.11
CA TYR A 126 -1.30 2.94 -14.16
C TYR A 126 -2.33 1.98 -14.76
N ARG A 127 -1.98 1.28 -15.84
CA ARG A 127 -2.86 0.32 -16.51
C ARG A 127 -3.16 -0.91 -15.66
N ILE A 128 -2.40 -1.26 -14.63
CA ILE A 128 -2.79 -2.35 -13.72
C ILE A 128 -3.52 -1.84 -12.48
N GLY A 129 -3.68 -0.52 -12.33
CA GLY A 129 -4.42 0.12 -11.25
C GLY A 129 -3.59 0.41 -10.00
N VAL A 130 -2.27 0.61 -10.13
CA VAL A 130 -1.43 1.12 -9.03
C VAL A 130 -1.96 2.48 -8.56
N ARG A 131 -2.17 2.59 -7.25
CA ARG A 131 -2.65 3.77 -6.53
C ARG A 131 -2.31 3.63 -5.05
N ASP A 132 -2.69 4.62 -4.23
CA ASP A 132 -2.48 4.59 -2.77
C ASP A 132 -2.89 3.23 -2.17
N SER A 133 -1.95 2.60 -1.48
CA SER A 133 -2.10 1.30 -0.82
C SER A 133 -3.22 1.30 0.23
N LYS A 134 -3.56 2.46 0.79
CA LYS A 134 -4.63 2.62 1.78
C LYS A 134 -6.03 2.42 1.21
N ASP A 135 -6.20 2.61 -0.11
CA ASP A 135 -7.46 2.37 -0.82
C ASP A 135 -7.56 0.94 -1.39
N LEU A 136 -6.61 0.05 -1.05
CA LEU A 136 -6.53 -1.31 -1.54
C LEU A 136 -6.73 -2.33 -0.39
N SER A 137 -7.44 -3.41 -0.66
CA SER A 137 -7.52 -4.56 0.24
C SER A 137 -6.22 -5.37 0.23
N ASP A 138 -5.97 -6.17 1.26
CA ASP A 138 -4.79 -7.05 1.32
C ASP A 138 -4.71 -7.98 0.08
N THR A 139 -5.84 -8.52 -0.38
CA THR A 139 -5.90 -9.33 -1.61
C THR A 139 -5.52 -8.53 -2.86
N GLN A 140 -5.96 -7.27 -2.97
CA GLN A 140 -5.58 -6.40 -4.09
C GLN A 140 -4.08 -6.07 -4.03
N ILE A 141 -3.54 -5.82 -2.84
CA ILE A 141 -2.11 -5.60 -2.62
C ILE A 141 -1.30 -6.81 -3.10
N ASP A 142 -1.71 -8.03 -2.76
CA ASP A 142 -0.99 -9.25 -3.18
C ASP A 142 -1.01 -9.44 -4.70
N ILE A 143 -2.18 -9.24 -5.33
CA ILE A 143 -2.32 -9.33 -6.80
C ILE A 143 -1.46 -8.26 -7.48
N LEU A 144 -1.52 -7.02 -7.01
CA LEU A 144 -0.78 -5.90 -7.60
C LEU A 144 0.72 -6.06 -7.40
N ALA A 145 1.17 -6.51 -6.22
CA ALA A 145 2.59 -6.70 -5.94
C ALA A 145 3.23 -7.71 -6.91
N VAL A 146 2.54 -8.80 -7.26
CA VAL A 146 3.02 -9.75 -8.27
C VAL A 146 3.15 -9.08 -9.64
N LYS A 147 2.15 -8.29 -10.05
CA LYS A 147 2.18 -7.57 -11.34
C LYS A 147 3.27 -6.50 -11.37
N ILE A 148 3.42 -5.71 -10.31
CA ILE A 148 4.46 -4.67 -10.16
C ILE A 148 5.85 -5.30 -10.30
N LYS A 149 6.14 -6.38 -9.57
CA LYS A 149 7.43 -7.09 -9.67
C LYS A 149 7.71 -7.58 -11.09
N LYS A 150 6.68 -8.03 -11.82
CA LYS A 150 6.83 -8.47 -13.21
C LYS A 150 7.12 -7.31 -14.17
N ILE A 151 6.46 -6.17 -13.99
CA ILE A 151 6.66 -4.96 -14.80
C ILE A 151 8.05 -4.36 -14.53
N CYS A 152 8.37 -4.12 -13.25
CA CYS A 152 9.61 -3.48 -12.83
C CYS A 152 10.84 -4.42 -12.89
N LYS A 153 10.64 -5.74 -13.01
CA LYS A 153 11.71 -6.75 -13.05
C LYS A 153 12.66 -6.60 -11.85
N ASN A 154 13.92 -6.21 -12.06
CA ASN A 154 14.90 -6.03 -11.00
C ASN A 154 15.01 -4.57 -10.52
N HIS A 155 14.19 -3.65 -11.06
CA HIS A 155 14.23 -2.22 -10.74
C HIS A 155 13.40 -1.88 -9.50
N PHE A 156 13.47 -2.72 -8.47
CA PHE A 156 12.90 -2.45 -7.15
C PHE A 156 13.79 -3.02 -6.04
N SER A 157 13.70 -2.43 -4.85
CA SER A 157 14.48 -2.81 -3.68
C SER A 157 13.55 -2.94 -2.47
N LEU A 158 13.77 -3.96 -1.64
CA LEU A 158 13.03 -4.20 -0.40
C LEU A 158 14.03 -4.29 0.76
N VAL A 159 13.84 -3.46 1.78
CA VAL A 159 14.62 -3.46 3.01
C VAL A 159 13.67 -3.81 4.16
N GLU A 160 13.78 -5.05 4.65
CA GLU A 160 12.95 -5.58 5.73
C GLU A 160 13.70 -5.54 7.07
N PHE A 161 13.19 -4.73 8.00
CA PHE A 161 13.58 -4.77 9.41
C PHE A 161 12.61 -5.67 10.17
N LYS A 162 12.91 -6.97 10.19
CA LYS A 162 12.24 -7.94 11.10
C LYS A 162 12.38 -7.49 12.55
N PRO A 163 11.44 -7.83 13.45
CA PRO A 163 11.39 -7.28 14.80
C PRO A 163 12.74 -7.27 15.55
N GLU A 164 13.52 -8.34 15.50
CA GLU A 164 14.85 -8.39 16.14
C GLU A 164 15.83 -7.37 15.55
N LEU A 165 15.96 -7.36 14.21
CA LEU A 165 16.82 -6.42 13.50
C LEU A 165 16.34 -4.98 13.68
N TYR A 166 15.02 -4.76 13.68
CA TYR A 166 14.38 -3.49 13.97
C TYR A 166 14.80 -3.01 15.37
N ASN A 167 14.63 -3.83 16.41
CA ASN A 167 14.94 -3.47 17.79
C ASN A 167 16.42 -3.18 17.97
N HIS A 168 17.28 -4.02 17.39
CA HIS A 168 18.73 -3.81 17.40
C HIS A 168 19.13 -2.51 16.70
N THR A 169 18.55 -2.22 15.54
CA THR A 169 18.82 -0.99 14.77
C THR A 169 18.29 0.24 15.50
N TYR A 170 17.07 0.15 16.05
CA TYR A 170 16.47 1.24 16.82
C TYR A 170 17.31 1.61 18.03
N GLU A 171 17.92 0.65 18.74
CA GLU A 171 18.77 0.94 19.89
C GLU A 171 20.02 1.76 19.52
N ARG A 172 20.54 1.61 18.29
CA ARG A 172 21.66 2.43 17.80
C ARG A 172 21.23 3.87 17.53
N TYR A 173 20.05 4.07 16.95
CA TYR A 173 19.58 5.40 16.54
C TYR A 173 18.80 6.15 17.62
N LYS A 174 18.10 5.42 18.49
CA LYS A 174 17.12 5.88 19.50
C LYS A 174 16.09 6.87 18.96
N ASN A 175 15.80 6.78 17.66
CA ASN A 175 14.94 7.70 16.94
C ASN A 175 14.38 7.00 15.69
N LEU A 176 13.05 6.91 15.62
CA LEU A 176 12.36 6.22 14.52
C LEU A 176 12.61 6.91 13.17
N ASN A 177 12.63 8.25 13.13
CA ASN A 177 12.85 8.98 11.88
C ASN A 177 14.27 8.78 11.34
N LYS A 178 15.27 8.61 12.21
CA LYS A 178 16.63 8.23 11.78
C LYS A 178 16.68 6.81 11.22
N LEU A 179 16.01 5.85 11.87
CA LEU A 179 15.91 4.48 11.36
C LEU A 179 15.22 4.44 9.99
N LEU A 180 14.12 5.17 9.83
CA LEU A 180 13.44 5.32 8.53
C LEU A 180 14.39 5.94 7.50
N SER A 181 15.04 7.05 7.84
CA SER A 181 16.00 7.73 6.96
C SER A 181 17.11 6.78 6.49
N PHE A 182 17.67 5.96 7.38
CA PHE A 182 18.61 4.89 7.04
C PHE A 182 17.99 3.83 6.11
N GLY A 183 16.78 3.34 6.43
CA GLY A 183 16.07 2.33 5.64
C GLY A 183 15.76 2.77 4.22
N HIS A 184 15.21 3.97 4.03
CA HIS A 184 14.98 4.56 2.71
C HIS A 184 16.28 4.79 1.97
N SER A 185 17.29 5.36 2.63
CA SER A 185 18.62 5.56 2.01
C SER A 185 19.23 4.25 1.52
N LYS A 186 19.09 3.16 2.29
CA LYS A 186 19.54 1.83 1.88
C LYS A 186 18.75 1.30 0.70
N ALA A 187 17.42 1.44 0.71
CA ALA A 187 16.56 0.98 -0.38
C ALA A 187 16.87 1.70 -1.70
N ILE A 188 17.04 3.02 -1.65
CA ILE A 188 17.39 3.89 -2.79
C ILE A 188 18.79 3.53 -3.31
N ARG A 189 19.80 3.43 -2.42
CA ARG A 189 21.17 3.11 -2.82
C ARG A 189 21.25 1.80 -3.60
N ASN A 190 20.56 0.76 -3.13
CA ASN A 190 20.51 -0.53 -3.83
C ASN A 190 20.00 -0.42 -5.29
N LEU A 191 19.26 0.64 -5.65
CA LEU A 191 18.85 0.89 -7.02
C LEU A 191 19.82 1.80 -7.77
N LEU A 192 20.32 2.85 -7.12
CA LEU A 192 21.29 3.78 -7.72
C LEU A 192 22.64 3.12 -8.05
N ASP A 193 22.96 1.99 -7.41
CA ASP A 193 24.16 1.21 -7.72
C ASP A 193 24.10 0.60 -9.15
N ASP A 194 22.89 0.33 -9.67
CA ASP A 194 22.65 -0.33 -10.97
C ASP A 194 21.92 0.57 -12.00
N ILE A 195 21.34 1.70 -11.55
CA ILE A 195 20.48 2.55 -12.36
C ILE A 195 20.94 4.01 -12.28
N ASP A 196 21.19 4.62 -13.43
CA ASP A 196 21.48 6.06 -13.54
C ASP A 196 20.17 6.87 -13.47
N ALA A 197 19.58 6.92 -12.27
CA ALA A 197 18.39 7.72 -11.99
C ALA A 197 18.76 9.09 -11.47
N ILE A 198 18.28 10.14 -12.14
CA ILE A 198 18.57 11.54 -11.77
C ILE A 198 17.61 12.11 -10.73
N THR A 199 16.51 11.41 -10.41
CA THR A 199 15.49 11.91 -9.48
C THR A 199 15.00 10.81 -8.55
N VAL A 200 14.85 11.15 -7.27
CA VAL A 200 14.26 10.31 -6.23
C VAL A 200 13.12 11.08 -5.57
N ILE A 201 11.98 10.43 -5.36
CA ILE A 201 10.80 11.00 -4.74
C ILE A 201 10.42 10.18 -3.49
N SER A 202 10.25 10.86 -2.36
CA SER A 202 9.86 10.28 -1.06
C SER A 202 8.67 11.02 -0.45
N ASP A 203 7.83 10.29 0.30
CA ASP A 203 6.86 10.94 1.19
C ASP A 203 7.59 11.59 2.38
N LYS A 204 7.19 12.81 2.70
CA LYS A 204 7.86 13.60 3.75
C LYS A 204 7.49 13.09 5.14
N PHE A 205 8.37 12.31 5.78
CA PHE A 205 8.17 11.79 7.14
C PHE A 205 8.93 12.56 8.24
N GLY A 206 9.61 13.66 7.92
CA GLY A 206 10.33 14.48 8.89
C GLY A 206 10.81 15.84 8.35
N ASN A 207 11.46 16.62 9.23
CA ASN A 207 12.03 17.93 8.88
C ASN A 207 13.41 17.86 8.22
N ARG A 208 14.06 16.70 8.28
CA ARG A 208 15.38 16.45 7.69
C ARG A 208 15.18 15.46 6.53
N GLY A 209 15.91 15.69 5.45
CA GLY A 209 15.96 14.77 4.32
C GLY A 209 16.60 13.43 4.69
N LEU A 210 16.61 12.51 3.74
CA LEU A 210 17.19 11.17 3.92
C LEU A 210 18.71 11.26 4.10
N GLU A 211 19.32 10.29 4.79
CA GLU A 211 20.78 10.23 4.98
C GLU A 211 21.54 10.28 3.64
N ILE A 212 21.00 9.63 2.61
CA ILE A 212 21.56 9.62 1.26
C ILE A 212 21.64 11.01 0.59
N HIS A 213 20.87 12.02 1.05
CA HIS A 213 20.93 13.38 0.47
C HIS A 213 22.29 14.04 0.64
N SER A 214 23.04 13.62 1.66
CA SER A 214 24.37 14.13 1.98
C SER A 214 25.51 13.26 1.43
N ASP A 215 25.19 12.19 0.72
CA ASP A 215 26.17 11.29 0.12
C ASP A 215 26.71 11.89 -1.19
N LYS A 216 28.00 12.20 -1.20
CA LYS A 216 28.67 12.81 -2.36
C LYS A 216 28.65 11.91 -3.60
N ALA A 217 28.52 10.59 -3.43
CA ALA A 217 28.41 9.67 -4.57
C ALA A 217 27.13 9.93 -5.40
N PHE A 218 26.08 10.47 -4.76
CA PHE A 218 24.78 10.71 -5.38
C PHE A 218 24.47 12.21 -5.50
N SER A 219 25.49 13.07 -5.56
CA SER A 219 25.29 14.53 -5.69
C SER A 219 24.66 14.97 -7.02
N HIS A 220 24.61 14.07 -8.00
CA HIS A 220 23.95 14.27 -9.29
C HIS A 220 22.43 13.97 -9.24
N VAL A 221 21.96 13.37 -8.15
CA VAL A 221 20.56 12.98 -7.96
C VAL A 221 19.79 14.11 -7.28
N GLU A 222 18.66 14.50 -7.86
CA GLU A 222 17.70 15.39 -7.24
C GLU A 222 16.78 14.60 -6.29
N PHE A 223 16.77 14.99 -5.02
CA PHE A 223 15.90 14.39 -4.01
C PHE A 223 14.70 15.30 -3.74
N ILE A 224 13.50 14.78 -4.01
CA ILE A 224 12.23 15.48 -3.85
C ILE A 224 11.45 14.87 -2.68
N ASP A 225 11.54 15.52 -1.52
CA ASP A 225 10.69 15.21 -0.36
C ASP A 225 9.39 16.02 -0.43
N THR A 226 8.27 15.34 -0.63
CA THR A 226 6.97 16.01 -0.78
C THR A 226 5.89 15.33 0.05
N GLU A 227 4.91 16.11 0.50
CA GLU A 227 3.73 15.54 1.15
C GLU A 227 2.84 14.88 0.11
N LYS A 228 2.18 13.78 0.49
CA LYS A 228 1.27 13.04 -0.39
C LYS A 228 1.98 12.51 -1.62
N ALA A 229 3.17 11.96 -1.42
CA ALA A 229 3.98 11.44 -2.51
C ALA A 229 3.34 10.20 -3.16
N GLU A 230 2.36 9.55 -2.52
CA GLU A 230 1.58 8.44 -3.10
C GLU A 230 0.83 8.81 -4.39
N ARG A 231 0.76 10.11 -4.74
CA ARG A 231 0.27 10.56 -6.05
C ARG A 231 1.20 10.17 -7.20
N PHE A 232 2.49 9.95 -6.93
CA PHE A 232 3.48 9.53 -7.90
C PHE A 232 3.46 8.00 -8.03
N VAL A 233 3.32 7.48 -9.24
CA VAL A 233 3.09 6.04 -9.45
C VAL A 233 4.23 5.15 -8.92
N GLY A 234 5.48 5.61 -8.97
CA GLY A 234 6.64 4.90 -8.40
C GLY A 234 6.57 4.81 -6.87
N VAL A 235 6.11 5.87 -6.20
CA VAL A 235 5.92 5.89 -4.75
C VAL A 235 4.74 5.00 -4.36
N ALA A 236 3.62 5.07 -5.09
CA ALA A 236 2.48 4.18 -4.89
C ALA A 236 2.86 2.70 -5.10
N ALA A 237 3.67 2.39 -6.13
CA ALA A 237 4.18 1.05 -6.36
C ALA A 237 5.07 0.58 -5.20
N ALA A 238 5.98 1.44 -4.70
CA ALA A 238 6.79 1.14 -3.53
C ALA A 238 5.90 0.86 -2.29
N SER A 239 4.87 1.67 -2.06
CA SER A 239 3.88 1.47 -0.98
C SER A 239 3.25 0.09 -1.03
N ILE A 240 2.80 -0.34 -2.22
CA ILE A 240 2.20 -1.65 -2.44
C ILE A 240 3.21 -2.78 -2.17
N LEU A 241 4.45 -2.65 -2.66
CA LEU A 241 5.48 -3.67 -2.43
C LEU A 241 5.86 -3.79 -0.94
N ALA A 242 6.03 -2.65 -0.26
CA ALA A 242 6.30 -2.62 1.18
C ALA A 242 5.15 -3.26 1.96
N ARG A 243 3.89 -2.93 1.61
CA ARG A 243 2.70 -3.49 2.26
C ARG A 243 2.53 -4.97 2.01
N ASN A 244 2.78 -5.45 0.79
CA ASN A 244 2.76 -6.88 0.47
C ASN A 244 3.80 -7.63 1.31
N CYS A 245 5.06 -7.18 1.34
CA CYS A 245 6.11 -7.82 2.14
C CYS A 245 5.78 -7.80 3.64
N PHE A 246 5.23 -6.69 4.16
CA PHE A 246 4.70 -6.62 5.51
C PHE A 246 3.59 -7.65 5.77
N ASN A 247 2.63 -7.80 4.85
CA ASN A 247 1.54 -8.77 4.95
C ASN A 247 2.03 -10.23 4.96
N GLN A 248 3.05 -10.56 4.16
CA GLN A 248 3.64 -11.90 4.12
C GLN A 248 4.16 -12.36 5.49
N TRP A 249 4.66 -11.43 6.31
CA TRP A 249 5.07 -11.75 7.68
C TRP A 249 3.88 -12.25 8.53
N PHE A 250 2.70 -11.65 8.38
CA PHE A 250 1.51 -12.08 9.12
C PHE A 250 0.99 -13.43 8.62
N TYR A 251 0.93 -13.64 7.31
CA TYR A 251 0.50 -14.91 6.74
C TYR A 251 1.37 -16.07 7.22
N LYS A 252 2.70 -15.89 7.23
CA LYS A 252 3.62 -16.88 7.76
C LYS A 252 3.35 -17.24 9.23
N HIS A 253 2.98 -16.27 10.07
CA HIS A 253 2.69 -16.56 11.49
C HIS A 253 1.30 -17.17 11.67
N GLU A 254 0.34 -16.80 10.83
CA GLU A 254 -0.98 -17.43 10.79
C GLU A 254 -0.90 -18.90 10.40
N GLU A 255 -0.06 -19.25 9.42
CA GLU A 255 0.26 -20.65 9.05
C GLU A 255 0.87 -21.44 10.22
N LEU A 256 1.59 -20.76 11.11
CA LEU A 256 2.15 -21.33 12.35
C LEU A 256 1.15 -21.32 13.51
N GLY A 257 -0.11 -20.94 13.28
CA GLY A 257 -1.18 -20.95 14.27
C GLY A 257 -1.29 -19.69 15.12
N VAL A 258 -0.58 -18.61 14.78
CA VAL A 258 -0.56 -17.36 15.56
C VAL A 258 -1.10 -16.19 14.74
N LEU A 259 -2.31 -15.73 15.10
CA LEU A 259 -2.96 -14.59 14.44
C LEU A 259 -2.60 -13.27 15.14
N PHE A 260 -1.50 -12.65 14.74
CA PHE A 260 -1.13 -11.33 15.21
C PHE A 260 -2.08 -10.23 14.67
N PRO A 261 -2.68 -9.39 15.52
CA PRO A 261 -3.44 -8.24 15.04
C PRO A 261 -2.51 -7.18 14.43
N LYS A 262 -2.88 -6.65 13.26
CA LYS A 262 -2.23 -5.47 12.65
C LYS A 262 -2.57 -4.19 13.45
N GLY A 263 -1.69 -3.21 13.39
CA GLY A 263 -1.82 -1.87 13.97
C GLY A 263 -1.49 -1.79 15.46
N ALA A 264 -2.03 -0.75 16.10
CA ALA A 264 -1.87 -0.46 17.53
C ALA A 264 -3.22 -0.28 18.26
N SER A 265 -4.29 -0.82 17.68
CA SER A 265 -5.66 -0.75 18.21
C SER A 265 -5.80 -1.48 19.56
N GLU A 266 -6.92 -1.25 20.27
CA GLU A 266 -7.24 -1.97 21.51
C GLU A 266 -7.19 -3.49 21.35
N LYS A 267 -7.57 -4.01 20.17
CA LYS A 267 -7.46 -5.43 19.84
C LYS A 267 -5.99 -5.89 19.86
N ALA A 268 -5.09 -5.12 19.26
CA ALA A 268 -3.66 -5.43 19.27
C ALA A 268 -3.06 -5.36 20.68
N GLN A 269 -3.47 -4.37 21.48
CA GLN A 269 -3.00 -4.22 22.87
C GLN A 269 -3.55 -5.33 23.78
N SER A 270 -4.80 -5.73 23.58
CA SER A 270 -5.42 -6.84 24.32
C SER A 270 -4.73 -8.17 23.98
N PHE A 271 -4.42 -8.40 22.71
CA PHE A 271 -3.64 -9.56 22.29
C PHE A 271 -2.24 -9.55 22.90
N LEU A 272 -1.54 -8.40 22.90
CA LEU A 272 -0.24 -8.25 23.55
C LEU A 272 -0.31 -8.63 25.04
N LYS A 273 -1.30 -8.13 25.77
CA LYS A 273 -1.50 -8.45 27.19
C LYS A 273 -1.74 -9.94 27.43
N MET A 274 -2.50 -10.60 26.57
CA MET A 274 -2.72 -12.04 26.61
C MET A 274 -1.41 -12.80 26.31
N PHE A 275 -0.69 -12.40 25.26
CA PHE A 275 0.55 -13.02 24.82
C PHE A 275 1.61 -13.01 25.93
N VAL A 276 1.80 -11.87 26.60
CA VAL A 276 2.75 -11.71 27.71
C VAL A 276 2.37 -12.53 28.96
N LYS A 277 1.08 -12.81 29.18
CA LYS A 277 0.65 -13.69 30.28
C LYS A 277 0.94 -15.16 30.03
N GLN A 278 1.03 -15.56 28.76
CA GLN A 278 1.19 -16.96 28.34
C GLN A 278 2.62 -17.32 27.96
N ASN A 279 3.48 -16.32 27.75
CA ASN A 279 4.84 -16.47 27.26
C ASN A 279 5.80 -15.61 28.07
N ASP A 280 7.08 -15.97 28.04
CA ASP A 280 8.14 -15.12 28.60
C ASP A 280 8.15 -13.75 27.90
N PRO A 281 8.05 -12.61 28.63
CA PRO A 281 8.15 -11.28 28.03
C PRO A 281 9.41 -11.06 27.18
N ALA A 282 10.51 -11.78 27.46
CA ALA A 282 11.73 -11.72 26.64
C ALA A 282 11.48 -12.13 25.18
N GLN A 283 10.43 -12.91 24.90
CA GLN A 283 10.07 -13.32 23.53
C GLN A 283 9.51 -12.17 22.69
N LEU A 284 9.04 -11.08 23.31
CA LEU A 284 8.47 -9.94 22.59
C LEU A 284 9.42 -9.34 21.56
N LYS A 285 10.74 -9.45 21.78
CA LYS A 285 11.77 -8.95 20.85
C LYS A 285 11.70 -9.61 19.46
N HIS A 286 11.15 -10.81 19.37
CA HIS A 286 11.03 -11.58 18.13
C HIS A 286 9.81 -11.17 17.28
N PHE A 287 8.81 -10.54 17.90
CA PHE A 287 7.53 -10.25 17.25
C PHE A 287 7.17 -8.76 17.23
N THR A 288 7.75 -7.95 18.10
CA THR A 288 7.30 -6.58 18.36
C THR A 288 8.40 -5.52 18.32
N LYS A 289 8.00 -4.25 18.22
CA LYS A 289 8.88 -3.07 18.26
C LYS A 289 9.03 -2.52 19.68
N LEU A 290 10.01 -2.98 20.44
CA LEU A 290 10.13 -2.80 21.91
C LEU A 290 10.09 -1.34 22.40
N HIS A 291 10.49 -0.38 21.56
CA HIS A 291 10.48 1.03 21.93
C HIS A 291 9.07 1.64 22.12
N PHE A 292 8.01 0.98 21.63
CA PHE A 292 6.64 1.48 21.82
C PHE A 292 6.29 1.51 23.31
N LYS A 293 5.67 2.61 23.75
CA LYS A 293 5.27 2.82 25.15
C LYS A 293 4.44 1.65 25.70
N THR A 294 3.53 1.12 24.86
CA THR A 294 2.65 -0.01 25.21
C THR A 294 3.40 -1.31 25.49
N ILE A 295 4.61 -1.49 24.92
CA ILE A 295 5.42 -2.69 25.13
C ILE A 295 6.36 -2.52 26.33
N LYS A 296 6.95 -1.33 26.51
CA LYS A 296 7.92 -1.05 27.57
C LYS A 296 7.45 -1.42 28.97
N GLN A 297 6.16 -1.32 29.26
CA GLN A 297 5.57 -1.70 30.55
C GLN A 297 5.65 -3.20 30.87
N TYR A 298 5.95 -4.05 29.89
CA TYR A 298 6.07 -5.50 30.05
C TYR A 298 7.52 -6.00 30.07
N LEU A 299 8.50 -5.09 29.92
CA LEU A 299 9.93 -5.41 29.89
C LEU A 299 10.64 -5.03 31.20
N GLN A 300 9.86 -4.72 32.25
CA GLN A 300 10.35 -4.32 33.59
C GLN A 300 10.39 -5.52 34.52
#